data_AF-A0A131XPR3-F1
#
_entry.id   AF-A0A131XPR3-F1
#
_cell.length_a   1.000
_cell.length_b   1.000
_cell.length_c   1.000
_cell.angle_alpha   90.00
_cell.angle_beta   90.00
_cell.angle_gamma   90.00
#
_symmetry.space_group_name_H-M   'P 1'
#
loop_
_entity.id
_entity.type
_entity.pdbx_description
1 polymer ?
#
loop_
_entity_poly.entity_id
_entity_poly.type
_entity_poly.pdbx_seq_one_letter_code
_entity_poly.pdbx_strand_id
1 'polypeptide(L)'
;VPSLLESSFSKLLELKSRLRREEISRETANKEVLQDLAKIVLDVTYCRENRLADNDFSDSDSLERVHAIIRSLEHVENITKHLGFSTVVEGLGEELAECIEWRKGGLVYMFCQSKEGDDDHSWLNANQETFLALLQQGVQHLTAMLNVRRPLCAEDVTVLSGQTDVLELLEKGIYSDVHALSLMYAGEMCFWLVTYSKRWDRPLDMTHALPLGKRLLQDYISAVEGPLQDAGWNCTRARQLLAQMDEEAQC
;
A
#
# COMPACT_ATOMS: atom_id res chain seq x y z
N VAL A 1 4.81 5.52 -20.61
CA VAL A 1 3.40 5.01 -20.58
C VAL A 1 3.05 4.19 -21.82
N PRO A 2 3.22 4.66 -23.08
CA PRO A 2 2.83 3.89 -24.26
C PRO A 2 3.57 2.54 -24.41
N SER A 3 4.90 2.54 -24.21
CA SER A 3 5.73 1.34 -24.31
C SER A 3 5.44 0.27 -23.24
N LEU A 4 5.02 0.68 -22.04
CA LEU A 4 4.64 -0.23 -20.97
C LEU A 4 3.35 -0.99 -21.31
N LEU A 5 2.35 -0.27 -21.82
CA LEU A 5 1.08 -0.86 -22.24
C LEU A 5 1.28 -1.78 -23.45
N GLU A 6 2.08 -1.40 -24.44
CA GLU A 6 2.41 -2.26 -25.59
C GLU A 6 3.09 -3.57 -25.16
N SER A 7 4.01 -3.51 -24.20
CA SER A 7 4.62 -4.70 -23.59
C SER A 7 3.58 -5.58 -22.89
N SER A 8 2.72 -4.97 -22.07
CA SER A 8 1.67 -5.68 -21.34
C SER A 8 0.62 -6.33 -22.27
N PHE A 9 0.22 -5.66 -23.35
CA PHE A 9 -0.68 -6.25 -24.35
C PHE A 9 -0.04 -7.45 -25.07
N SER A 10 1.25 -7.36 -25.38
CA SER A 10 1.99 -8.46 -26.00
C SER A 10 2.05 -9.68 -25.06
N LYS A 11 2.35 -9.46 -23.77
CA LYS A 11 2.33 -10.52 -22.75
C LYS A 11 0.93 -11.11 -22.56
N LEU A 12 -0.13 -10.30 -22.60
CA LEU A 12 -1.51 -10.78 -22.48
C LEU A 12 -1.89 -11.69 -23.66
N LEU A 13 -1.49 -11.34 -24.89
CA LEU A 13 -1.70 -12.16 -26.08
C LEU A 13 -0.97 -13.51 -25.95
N GLU A 14 0.27 -13.48 -25.46
CA GLU A 14 1.06 -14.68 -25.20
C GLU A 14 0.41 -15.56 -24.12
N LEU A 15 0.01 -14.98 -22.99
CA LEU A 15 -0.69 -15.68 -21.90
C LEU A 15 -1.96 -16.36 -22.41
N LYS A 16 -2.77 -15.64 -23.20
CA LYS A 16 -3.99 -16.17 -23.83
C LYS A 16 -3.70 -17.30 -24.82
N SER A 17 -2.53 -17.32 -25.45
CA SER A 17 -2.12 -18.41 -26.34
C SER A 17 -1.70 -19.65 -25.53
N ARG A 18 -0.94 -19.47 -24.44
CA ARG A 18 -0.50 -20.54 -23.53
C ARG A 18 -1.68 -21.23 -22.86
N LEU A 19 -2.64 -20.46 -22.34
CA LEU A 19 -3.87 -20.97 -21.73
C LEU A 19 -4.70 -21.83 -22.70
N ARG A 20 -4.68 -21.53 -24.00
CA ARG A 20 -5.43 -22.27 -25.01
C ARG A 20 -4.79 -23.60 -25.43
N ARG A 21 -3.49 -23.80 -25.16
CA ARG A 21 -2.77 -25.01 -25.58
C ARG A 21 -2.78 -26.13 -24.54
N GLU A 22 -3.39 -25.94 -23.37
CA GLU A 22 -3.40 -26.92 -22.25
C GLU A 22 -1.99 -27.42 -21.82
N GLU A 23 -0.92 -26.70 -22.18
CA GLU A 23 0.49 -27.04 -21.89
C GLU A 23 0.89 -26.84 -20.41
N ILE A 24 -0.08 -26.71 -19.51
CA ILE A 24 0.12 -26.33 -18.11
C ILE A 24 0.30 -27.58 -17.24
N SER A 25 1.55 -27.89 -16.89
CA SER A 25 1.86 -28.78 -15.77
C SER A 25 1.33 -28.19 -14.46
N ARG A 26 0.54 -28.97 -13.72
CA ARG A 26 -0.60 -28.50 -12.89
C ARG A 26 -0.34 -27.52 -11.74
N GLU A 27 0.90 -27.24 -11.32
CA GLU A 27 1.16 -26.30 -10.22
C GLU A 27 2.16 -25.19 -10.57
N THR A 28 3.36 -25.54 -11.07
CA THR A 28 4.40 -24.54 -11.39
C THR A 28 3.97 -23.60 -12.52
N ALA A 29 3.31 -24.13 -13.54
CA ALA A 29 2.82 -23.31 -14.64
C ALA A 29 1.63 -22.42 -14.23
N ASN A 30 0.86 -22.79 -13.18
CA ASN A 30 -0.20 -21.93 -12.64
C ASN A 30 0.38 -20.70 -11.93
N LYS A 31 1.50 -20.84 -11.21
CA LYS A 31 2.18 -19.71 -10.56
C LYS A 31 2.73 -18.71 -11.59
N GLU A 32 3.43 -19.19 -12.61
CA GLU A 32 3.96 -18.32 -13.68
C GLU A 32 2.84 -17.54 -14.36
N VAL A 33 1.75 -18.21 -14.74
CA VAL A 33 0.58 -17.58 -15.38
C VAL A 33 -0.06 -16.52 -14.47
N LEU A 34 -0.19 -16.82 -13.18
CA LEU A 34 -0.71 -15.88 -12.18
C LEU A 34 0.20 -14.66 -12.02
N GLN A 35 1.51 -14.87 -11.93
CA GLN A 35 2.48 -13.79 -11.80
C GLN A 35 2.51 -12.90 -13.04
N ASP A 36 2.41 -13.48 -14.24
CA ASP A 36 2.31 -12.73 -15.49
C ASP A 36 1.02 -11.91 -15.56
N LEU A 37 -0.12 -12.51 -15.16
CA LEU A 37 -1.38 -11.79 -15.02
C LEU A 37 -1.27 -10.62 -14.04
N ALA A 38 -0.69 -10.85 -12.86
CA ALA A 38 -0.48 -9.83 -11.84
C ALA A 38 0.34 -8.65 -12.39
N LYS A 39 1.47 -8.94 -13.06
CA LYS A 39 2.33 -7.91 -13.68
C LYS A 39 1.58 -7.08 -14.72
N ILE A 40 0.78 -7.72 -15.58
CA ILE A 40 -0.03 -7.01 -16.59
C ILE A 40 -1.06 -6.09 -15.92
N VAL A 41 -1.75 -6.58 -14.89
CA VAL A 41 -2.74 -5.78 -14.16
C VAL A 41 -2.05 -4.60 -13.45
N LEU A 42 -0.89 -4.83 -12.83
CA LEU A 42 -0.09 -3.79 -12.19
C LEU A 42 0.33 -2.70 -13.20
N ASP A 43 0.85 -3.06 -14.37
CA ASP A 43 1.22 -2.12 -15.43
C ASP A 43 0.03 -1.26 -15.91
N VAL A 44 -1.11 -1.92 -16.16
CA VAL A 44 -2.33 -1.24 -16.64
C VAL A 44 -2.89 -0.30 -15.56
N THR A 45 -2.95 -0.77 -14.32
CA THR A 45 -3.48 0.03 -13.21
C THR A 45 -2.55 1.18 -12.84
N TYR A 46 -1.22 1.01 -12.94
CA TYR A 46 -0.24 2.08 -12.81
C TYR A 46 -0.51 3.22 -13.80
N CYS A 47 -0.76 2.88 -15.07
CA CYS A 47 -1.09 3.90 -16.07
C CYS A 47 -2.40 4.65 -15.77
N ARG A 48 -3.39 3.97 -15.17
CA ARG A 48 -4.68 4.57 -14.79
C ARG A 48 -4.56 5.46 -13.55
N GLU A 49 -3.77 5.02 -12.58
CA GLU A 49 -3.45 5.79 -11.38
C GLU A 49 -2.70 7.07 -11.71
N ASN A 50 -1.66 7.00 -12.54
CA ASN A 50 -0.92 8.21 -12.90
C ASN A 50 -1.83 9.27 -13.52
N ARG A 51 -2.81 8.88 -14.34
CA ARG A 51 -3.80 9.82 -14.88
C ARG A 51 -4.72 10.44 -13.84
N LEU A 52 -4.95 9.77 -12.72
CA LEU A 52 -5.70 10.34 -11.59
C LEU A 52 -4.82 11.33 -10.81
N ALA A 53 -3.59 10.92 -10.50
CA ALA A 53 -2.62 11.72 -9.77
C ALA A 53 -2.20 12.98 -10.55
N ASP A 54 -1.94 12.85 -11.86
CA ASP A 54 -1.58 13.98 -12.75
C ASP A 54 -2.67 15.06 -12.82
N ASN A 55 -3.90 14.74 -12.44
CA ASN A 55 -5.04 15.65 -12.40
C ASN A 55 -5.54 15.91 -10.96
N ASP A 56 -4.71 15.62 -9.96
CA ASP A 56 -4.99 15.81 -8.53
C ASP A 56 -6.34 15.22 -8.06
N PHE A 57 -6.80 14.13 -8.71
CA PHE A 57 -8.11 13.52 -8.45
C PHE A 57 -9.28 14.52 -8.52
N SER A 58 -9.15 15.58 -9.33
CA SER A 58 -10.14 16.66 -9.45
C SER A 58 -11.41 16.27 -10.21
N ASP A 59 -11.32 15.25 -11.07
CA ASP A 59 -12.47 14.73 -11.81
C ASP A 59 -13.58 14.23 -10.85
N SER A 60 -14.84 14.46 -11.22
CA SER A 60 -16.00 14.03 -10.44
C SER A 60 -16.14 12.51 -10.32
N ASP A 61 -15.56 11.75 -11.26
CA ASP A 61 -15.54 10.29 -11.28
C ASP A 61 -14.26 9.68 -10.66
N SER A 62 -13.40 10.51 -10.07
CA SER A 62 -12.11 10.09 -9.51
C SER A 62 -12.23 8.94 -8.52
N LEU A 63 -13.20 9.00 -7.60
CA LEU A 63 -13.46 7.92 -6.63
C LEU A 63 -13.90 6.62 -7.32
N GLU A 64 -14.75 6.69 -8.34
CA GLU A 64 -15.17 5.50 -9.09
C GLU A 64 -13.97 4.85 -9.79
N ARG A 65 -13.08 5.67 -10.36
CA ARG A 65 -11.85 5.22 -11.00
C ARG A 65 -10.86 4.62 -10.01
N VAL A 66 -10.74 5.18 -8.80
CA VAL A 66 -9.96 4.58 -7.68
C VAL A 66 -10.49 3.19 -7.36
N HIS A 67 -11.80 3.04 -7.13
CA HIS A 67 -12.42 1.73 -6.88
C HIS A 67 -12.27 0.76 -8.06
N ALA A 68 -12.29 1.22 -9.30
CA ALA A 68 -12.07 0.38 -10.47
C ALA A 68 -10.64 -0.18 -10.55
N ILE A 69 -9.64 0.61 -10.14
CA ILE A 69 -8.26 0.16 -10.03
C ILE A 69 -8.12 -0.89 -8.92
N ILE A 70 -8.63 -0.60 -7.71
CA ILE A 70 -8.58 -1.52 -6.57
C ILE A 70 -9.24 -2.86 -6.92
N ARG A 71 -10.46 -2.85 -7.49
CA ARG A 71 -11.15 -4.08 -7.93
C ARG A 71 -10.35 -4.89 -8.95
N SER A 72 -9.58 -4.23 -9.81
CA SER A 72 -8.72 -4.92 -10.78
C SER A 72 -7.58 -5.66 -10.08
N LEU A 73 -6.98 -5.06 -9.05
CA LEU A 73 -5.95 -5.69 -8.23
C LEU A 73 -6.52 -6.84 -7.38
N GLU A 74 -7.67 -6.63 -6.74
CA GLU A 74 -8.38 -7.67 -5.98
C GLU A 74 -8.78 -8.87 -6.85
N HIS A 75 -9.06 -8.64 -8.13
CA HIS A 75 -9.36 -9.72 -9.06
C HIS A 75 -8.19 -10.70 -9.20
N VAL A 76 -6.94 -10.21 -9.18
CA VAL A 76 -5.75 -11.06 -9.22
C VAL A 76 -5.66 -11.93 -7.97
N GLU A 77 -5.93 -11.36 -6.80
CA GLU A 77 -5.95 -12.07 -5.51
C GLU A 77 -7.06 -13.13 -5.48
N ASN A 78 -8.23 -12.81 -6.00
CA ASN A 78 -9.36 -13.73 -6.09
C ASN A 78 -9.07 -14.90 -7.03
N ILE A 79 -8.48 -14.63 -8.21
CA ILE A 79 -8.05 -15.70 -9.13
C ILE A 79 -7.00 -16.59 -8.44
N THR A 80 -6.06 -15.99 -7.70
CA THR A 80 -5.05 -16.75 -6.94
C THR A 80 -5.69 -17.74 -5.97
N LYS A 81 -6.67 -17.30 -5.18
CA LYS A 81 -7.45 -18.17 -4.27
C LYS A 81 -8.27 -19.22 -5.02
N HIS A 82 -8.88 -18.85 -6.16
CA HIS A 82 -9.66 -19.79 -6.98
C HIS A 82 -8.81 -20.90 -7.61
N LEU A 83 -7.52 -20.66 -7.82
CA LEU A 83 -6.57 -21.68 -8.29
C LEU A 83 -6.07 -22.61 -7.18
N GLY A 84 -6.58 -22.48 -5.96
CA GLY A 84 -6.33 -23.40 -4.85
C GLY A 84 -5.18 -22.99 -3.93
N PHE A 85 -4.55 -21.84 -4.15
CA PHE A 85 -3.55 -21.31 -3.23
C PHE A 85 -4.21 -20.82 -1.94
N SER A 86 -3.62 -21.19 -0.81
CA SER A 86 -4.13 -20.83 0.52
C SER A 86 -3.97 -19.33 0.80
N THR A 87 -2.91 -18.73 0.25
CA THR A 87 -2.59 -17.31 0.39
C THR A 87 -2.17 -16.70 -0.94
N VAL A 88 -2.27 -15.37 -1.06
CA VAL A 88 -1.80 -14.64 -2.24
C VAL A 88 -0.28 -14.79 -2.40
N VAL A 89 0.47 -14.78 -1.29
CA VAL A 89 1.92 -14.98 -1.26
C VAL A 89 2.31 -16.35 -1.83
N GLU A 90 1.56 -17.41 -1.52
CA GLU A 90 1.83 -18.75 -2.05
C GLU A 90 1.75 -18.80 -3.58
N GLY A 91 0.78 -18.10 -4.17
CA GLY A 91 0.55 -18.09 -5.62
C GLY A 91 1.39 -17.07 -6.38
N LEU A 92 1.59 -15.87 -5.82
CA LEU A 92 2.26 -14.75 -6.50
C LEU A 92 3.71 -14.52 -6.04
N GLY A 93 4.10 -14.99 -4.86
CA GLY A 93 5.33 -14.60 -4.19
C GLY A 93 5.20 -13.30 -3.41
N GLU A 94 6.18 -13.04 -2.52
CA GLU A 94 6.18 -11.90 -1.60
C GLU A 94 6.18 -10.56 -2.33
N GLU A 95 7.06 -10.38 -3.33
CA GLU A 95 7.20 -9.10 -4.06
C GLU A 95 5.90 -8.64 -4.72
N LEU A 96 5.18 -9.55 -5.39
CA LEU A 96 3.94 -9.21 -6.08
C LEU A 96 2.77 -9.03 -5.11
N ALA A 97 2.72 -9.82 -4.03
CA ALA A 97 1.74 -9.63 -2.97
C ALA A 97 1.91 -8.27 -2.28
N GLU A 98 3.14 -7.89 -1.92
CA GLU A 98 3.47 -6.56 -1.38
C GLU A 98 3.09 -5.46 -2.36
N CYS A 99 3.45 -5.60 -3.63
CA CYS A 99 3.16 -4.61 -4.64
C CYS A 99 1.64 -4.40 -4.79
N ILE A 100 0.84 -5.46 -4.81
CA ILE A 100 -0.63 -5.34 -4.88
C ILE A 100 -1.19 -4.58 -3.68
N GLU A 101 -0.78 -4.93 -2.45
CA GLU A 101 -1.25 -4.27 -1.24
C GLU A 101 -0.78 -2.80 -1.16
N TRP A 102 0.48 -2.53 -1.50
CA TRP A 102 1.01 -1.17 -1.61
C TRP A 102 0.21 -0.34 -2.60
N ARG A 103 -0.05 -0.88 -3.80
CA ARG A 103 -0.75 -0.15 -4.87
C ARG A 103 -2.18 0.19 -4.46
N LYS A 104 -2.86 -0.69 -3.71
CA LYS A 104 -4.19 -0.39 -3.14
C LYS A 104 -4.09 0.71 -2.07
N GLY A 105 -3.21 0.54 -1.09
CA GLY A 105 -3.06 1.47 0.04
C GLY A 105 -2.58 2.85 -0.38
N GLY A 106 -1.53 2.92 -1.20
CA GLY A 106 -0.96 4.17 -1.72
C GLY A 106 -1.93 4.95 -2.60
N LEU A 107 -2.71 4.28 -3.44
CA LEU A 107 -3.75 4.94 -4.25
C LEU A 107 -4.83 5.60 -3.38
N VAL A 108 -5.30 4.88 -2.35
CA VAL A 108 -6.29 5.40 -1.42
C VAL A 108 -5.72 6.55 -0.60
N TYR A 109 -4.46 6.43 -0.14
CA TYR A 109 -3.75 7.52 0.52
C TYR A 109 -3.71 8.78 -0.35
N MET A 110 -3.26 8.68 -1.60
CA MET A 110 -3.16 9.84 -2.51
C MET A 110 -4.53 10.49 -2.74
N PHE A 111 -5.58 9.69 -2.96
CA PHE A 111 -6.93 10.22 -3.09
C PHE A 111 -7.37 10.97 -1.82
N CYS A 112 -7.17 10.36 -0.64
CA CYS A 112 -7.54 10.98 0.62
C CYS A 112 -6.75 12.26 0.89
N GLN A 113 -5.44 12.24 0.60
CA GLN A 113 -4.56 13.41 0.74
C GLN A 113 -5.03 14.56 -0.16
N SER A 114 -5.39 14.30 -1.42
CA SER A 114 -5.92 15.33 -2.31
C SER A 114 -7.22 15.94 -1.76
N LYS A 115 -8.15 15.11 -1.25
CA LYS A 115 -9.40 15.62 -0.65
C LYS A 115 -9.21 16.33 0.68
N GLU A 116 -8.19 15.95 1.43
CA GLU A 116 -7.79 16.63 2.65
C GLU A 116 -7.11 17.97 2.37
N GLY A 117 -6.34 18.06 1.29
CA GLY A 117 -5.69 19.29 0.85
C GLY A 117 -6.60 20.31 0.15
N ASP A 118 -7.83 19.94 -0.21
CA ASP A 118 -8.79 20.84 -0.87
C ASP A 118 -9.23 21.99 0.09
N ASP A 119 -8.98 23.24 -0.29
CA ASP A 119 -9.17 24.44 0.55
C ASP A 119 -10.58 24.59 1.17
N ASP A 120 -11.63 24.18 0.47
CA ASP A 120 -13.01 24.32 0.93
C ASP A 120 -13.55 23.09 1.66
N HIS A 121 -12.79 21.98 1.66
CA HIS A 121 -13.17 20.67 2.18
C HIS A 121 -14.60 20.24 1.79
N SER A 122 -15.13 20.73 0.66
CA SER A 122 -16.52 20.54 0.25
C SER A 122 -16.83 19.05 0.08
N TRP A 123 -15.91 18.32 -0.56
CA TRP A 123 -16.02 16.89 -0.76
C TRP A 123 -16.00 16.13 0.58
N LEU A 124 -15.06 16.44 1.48
CA LEU A 124 -14.96 15.78 2.80
C LEU A 124 -16.24 15.95 3.61
N ASN A 125 -16.76 17.17 3.69
CA ASN A 125 -17.97 17.46 4.46
C ASN A 125 -19.21 16.75 3.89
N ALA A 126 -19.28 16.56 2.57
CA ALA A 126 -20.35 15.82 1.91
C ALA A 126 -20.19 14.29 1.99
N ASN A 127 -18.99 13.77 2.22
CA ASN A 127 -18.65 12.35 2.09
C ASN A 127 -17.96 11.76 3.33
N GLN A 128 -18.35 12.21 4.52
CA GLN A 128 -17.69 11.86 5.79
C GLN A 128 -17.51 10.35 6.01
N GLU A 129 -18.58 9.57 5.85
CA GLU A 129 -18.53 8.10 6.04
C GLU A 129 -17.63 7.44 5.01
N THR A 130 -17.73 7.85 3.75
CA THR A 130 -16.88 7.37 2.66
C THR A 130 -15.41 7.67 2.94
N PHE A 131 -15.09 8.88 3.41
CA PHE A 131 -13.72 9.27 3.74
C PHE A 131 -13.14 8.40 4.86
N LEU A 132 -13.88 8.22 5.97
CA LEU A 132 -13.44 7.37 7.06
C LEU A 132 -13.26 5.90 6.61
N ALA A 133 -14.15 5.39 5.78
CA ALA A 133 -14.04 4.03 5.23
C ALA A 133 -12.81 3.88 4.33
N LEU A 134 -12.52 4.87 3.48
CA LEU A 134 -11.31 4.89 2.65
C LEU A 134 -10.06 4.93 3.52
N LEU A 135 -10.03 5.75 4.56
CA LEU A 135 -8.88 5.79 5.47
C LEU A 135 -8.64 4.43 6.14
N GLN A 136 -9.68 3.77 6.66
CA GLN A 136 -9.58 2.42 7.23
C GLN A 136 -9.07 1.41 6.21
N GLN A 137 -9.60 1.44 4.99
CA GLN A 137 -9.19 0.57 3.90
C GLN A 137 -7.71 0.78 3.54
N GLY A 138 -7.26 2.03 3.42
CA GLY A 138 -5.87 2.36 3.12
C GLY A 138 -4.92 1.85 4.21
N VAL A 139 -5.25 2.08 5.49
CA VAL A 139 -4.47 1.54 6.63
C VAL A 139 -4.41 0.02 6.58
N GLN A 140 -5.52 -0.66 6.30
CA GLN A 140 -5.56 -2.12 6.17
C GLN A 140 -4.63 -2.63 5.06
N HIS A 141 -4.66 -2.01 3.88
CA HIS A 141 -3.79 -2.40 2.77
C HIS A 141 -2.31 -2.14 3.06
N LEU A 142 -1.97 -0.96 3.59
CA LEU A 142 -0.58 -0.61 3.92
C LEU A 142 -0.02 -1.50 5.04
N THR A 143 -0.83 -1.82 6.05
CA THR A 143 -0.43 -2.77 7.10
C THR A 143 -0.36 -4.20 6.58
N ALA A 144 -1.23 -4.62 5.66
CA ALA A 144 -1.12 -5.92 5.01
C ALA A 144 0.20 -6.01 4.21
N MET A 145 0.56 -4.96 3.47
CA MET A 145 1.83 -4.88 2.75
C MET A 145 3.04 -5.03 3.67
N LEU A 146 3.09 -4.26 4.77
CA LEU A 146 4.16 -4.33 5.76
C LEU A 146 4.32 -5.70 6.44
N ASN A 147 3.27 -6.53 6.43
CA ASN A 147 3.24 -7.85 7.07
C ASN A 147 3.40 -9.02 6.08
N VAL A 148 3.66 -8.76 4.79
CA VAL A 148 3.89 -9.85 3.83
C VAL A 148 5.17 -10.61 4.16
N ARG A 149 6.25 -9.89 4.49
CA ARG A 149 7.52 -10.49 4.91
C ARG A 149 7.69 -10.43 6.42
N ARG A 150 8.29 -11.49 6.98
CA ARG A 150 8.73 -11.47 8.38
C ARG A 150 10.06 -10.71 8.49
N PRO A 151 10.26 -9.86 9.51
CA PRO A 151 11.57 -9.30 9.81
C PRO A 151 12.64 -10.39 9.99
N LEU A 152 13.89 -10.08 9.62
CA LEU A 152 15.01 -11.01 9.83
C LEU A 152 15.36 -11.11 11.32
N CYS A 153 15.75 -12.31 11.75
CA CYS A 153 16.26 -12.56 13.09
C CYS A 153 17.78 -12.71 13.06
N ALA A 154 18.48 -12.53 14.19
CA ALA A 154 19.95 -12.60 14.30
C ALA A 154 20.59 -13.89 13.72
N GLU A 155 19.83 -14.98 13.65
CA GLU A 155 20.24 -16.27 13.09
C GLU A 155 20.31 -16.26 11.54
N ASP A 156 19.56 -15.38 10.88
CA ASP A 156 19.49 -15.24 9.41
C ASP A 156 20.73 -14.48 8.83
N VAL A 157 21.64 -14.00 9.69
CA VAL A 157 22.56 -12.86 9.40
C VAL A 157 24.02 -13.26 9.14
N THR A 158 24.34 -14.56 9.09
CA THR A 158 25.73 -15.05 8.95
C THR A 158 26.50 -14.57 7.70
N VAL A 159 25.82 -13.92 6.74
CA VAL A 159 26.37 -13.47 5.44
C VAL A 159 26.57 -11.94 5.34
N LEU A 160 26.04 -11.14 6.28
CA LEU A 160 26.00 -9.66 6.16
C LEU A 160 27.04 -8.92 7.01
N SER A 161 28.20 -9.52 7.29
CA SER A 161 29.25 -8.87 8.09
C SER A 161 29.77 -7.61 7.39
N GLY A 162 29.33 -6.42 7.84
CA GLY A 162 29.82 -5.12 7.36
C GLY A 162 28.76 -4.14 6.85
N GLN A 163 27.48 -4.54 6.76
CA GLN A 163 26.37 -3.64 6.35
C GLN A 163 25.36 -3.46 7.50
N THR A 164 25.78 -2.78 8.57
CA THR A 164 24.98 -2.59 9.79
C THR A 164 23.63 -1.93 9.51
N ASP A 165 23.58 -0.90 8.66
CA ASP A 165 22.34 -0.16 8.39
C ASP A 165 21.32 -0.99 7.60
N VAL A 166 21.77 -1.77 6.63
CA VAL A 166 20.91 -2.69 5.85
C VAL A 166 20.34 -3.76 6.76
N LEU A 167 21.18 -4.32 7.64
CA LEU A 167 20.73 -5.32 8.60
C LEU A 167 19.67 -4.73 9.55
N GLU A 168 19.91 -3.55 10.10
CA GLU A 168 18.95 -2.87 10.99
C GLU A 168 17.62 -2.62 10.29
N LEU A 169 17.62 -2.25 9.01
CA LEU A 169 16.39 -2.11 8.21
C LEU A 169 15.64 -3.44 8.07
N LEU A 170 16.36 -4.53 7.76
CA LEU A 170 15.75 -5.86 7.60
C LEU A 170 15.22 -6.42 8.94
N GLU A 171 15.88 -6.12 10.06
CA GLU A 171 15.39 -6.43 11.41
C GLU A 171 14.15 -5.61 11.79
N LYS A 172 14.01 -4.41 11.24
CA LYS A 172 12.79 -3.58 11.32
C LYS A 172 11.72 -3.98 10.29
N GLY A 173 11.98 -4.94 9.41
CA GLY A 173 11.05 -5.36 8.35
C GLY A 173 10.95 -4.37 7.18
N ILE A 174 11.95 -3.52 6.97
CA ILE A 174 12.00 -2.51 5.91
C ILE A 174 12.91 -3.02 4.79
N TYR A 175 12.30 -3.44 3.69
CA TYR A 175 13.03 -4.03 2.54
C TYR A 175 13.22 -3.05 1.37
N SER A 176 12.53 -1.91 1.40
CA SER A 176 12.57 -0.91 0.33
C SER A 176 11.98 0.43 0.79
N ASP A 177 12.20 1.48 0.02
CA ASP A 177 11.61 2.81 0.21
C ASP A 177 10.09 2.77 0.37
N VAL A 178 9.44 1.81 -0.30
CA VAL A 178 8.00 1.62 -0.22
C VAL A 178 7.55 1.22 1.18
N HIS A 179 8.35 0.46 1.94
CA HIS A 179 8.03 0.12 3.33
C HIS A 179 8.08 1.36 4.22
N ALA A 180 9.10 2.21 4.05
CA ALA A 180 9.19 3.48 4.77
C ALA A 180 8.00 4.40 4.43
N LEU A 181 7.61 4.50 3.15
CA LEU A 181 6.41 5.23 2.76
C LEU A 181 5.13 4.63 3.34
N SER A 182 4.98 3.31 3.37
CA SER A 182 3.84 2.63 3.98
C SER A 182 3.70 2.98 5.46
N LEU A 183 4.79 3.02 6.21
CA LEU A 183 4.79 3.45 7.62
C LEU A 183 4.28 4.89 7.75
N MET A 184 4.81 5.81 6.96
CA MET A 184 4.40 7.22 6.98
C MET A 184 2.93 7.39 6.58
N TYR A 185 2.52 6.84 5.44
CA TYR A 185 1.17 6.96 4.89
C TYR A 185 0.14 6.34 5.82
N ALA A 186 0.37 5.12 6.32
CA ALA A 186 -0.56 4.47 7.24
C ALA A 186 -0.64 5.22 8.58
N GLY A 187 0.49 5.77 9.06
CA GLY A 187 0.54 6.61 10.25
C GLY A 187 -0.29 7.89 10.10
N GLU A 188 -0.16 8.59 8.98
CA GLU A 188 -0.93 9.81 8.68
C GLU A 188 -2.42 9.53 8.46
N MET A 189 -2.78 8.43 7.79
CA MET A 189 -4.18 8.02 7.67
C MET A 189 -4.79 7.66 9.03
N CYS A 190 -4.02 7.04 9.94
CA CYS A 190 -4.47 6.81 11.31
C CYS A 190 -4.70 8.14 12.06
N PHE A 191 -3.84 9.13 11.87
CA PHE A 191 -4.07 10.47 12.40
C PHE A 191 -5.38 11.07 11.87
N TRP A 192 -5.58 11.07 10.55
CA TRP A 192 -6.83 11.57 9.96
C TRP A 192 -8.07 10.81 10.46
N LEU A 193 -7.99 9.48 10.63
CA LEU A 193 -9.08 8.70 11.22
C LEU A 193 -9.45 9.24 12.59
N VAL A 194 -8.46 9.45 13.45
CA VAL A 194 -8.67 9.94 14.81
C VAL A 194 -9.27 11.35 14.80
N THR A 195 -8.66 12.26 14.05
CA THR A 195 -9.09 13.67 13.98
C THR A 195 -10.51 13.80 13.42
N TYR A 196 -10.82 13.15 12.30
CA TYR A 196 -12.10 13.29 11.63
C TYR A 196 -13.23 12.50 12.30
N SER A 197 -12.94 11.34 12.91
CA SER A 197 -13.95 10.63 13.71
C SER A 197 -14.41 11.44 14.91
N LYS A 198 -13.49 12.12 15.60
CA LYS A 198 -13.85 13.07 16.68
C LYS A 198 -14.60 14.28 16.13
N ARG A 199 -14.09 14.91 15.08
CA ARG A 199 -14.68 16.12 14.47
C ARG A 199 -16.14 15.90 14.02
N TRP A 200 -16.45 14.71 13.52
CA TRP A 200 -17.78 14.37 13.01
C TRP A 200 -18.63 13.52 13.97
N ASP A 201 -18.18 13.31 15.21
CA ASP A 201 -18.86 12.49 16.23
C ASP A 201 -19.27 11.10 15.68
N ARG A 202 -18.34 10.44 14.96
CA ARG A 202 -18.57 9.13 14.35
C ARG A 202 -17.92 8.02 15.18
N PRO A 203 -18.64 6.92 15.46
CA PRO A 203 -18.08 5.80 16.20
C PRO A 203 -17.05 5.09 15.32
N LEU A 204 -15.78 5.30 15.64
CA LEU A 204 -14.66 4.56 15.07
C LEU A 204 -13.95 3.82 16.19
N ASP A 205 -13.29 2.71 15.86
CA ASP A 205 -12.38 2.06 16.78
C ASP A 205 -11.08 2.87 16.94
N MET A 206 -11.22 4.01 17.63
CA MET A 206 -10.14 4.90 18.05
C MET A 206 -9.11 4.16 18.91
N THR A 207 -9.56 3.10 19.61
CA THR A 207 -8.69 2.29 20.47
C THR A 207 -7.67 1.50 19.67
N HIS A 208 -7.94 1.24 18.40
CA HIS A 208 -7.00 0.62 17.49
C HIS A 208 -6.21 1.64 16.66
N ALA A 209 -6.88 2.63 16.07
CA ALA A 209 -6.26 3.57 15.13
C ALA A 209 -5.16 4.43 15.78
N LEU A 210 -5.39 4.95 16.99
CA LEU A 210 -4.45 5.85 17.66
C LEU A 210 -3.13 5.15 18.05
N PRO A 211 -3.13 3.99 18.76
CA PRO A 211 -1.88 3.30 19.07
C PRO A 211 -1.16 2.79 17.81
N LEU A 212 -1.92 2.32 16.81
CA LEU A 212 -1.36 1.86 15.54
C LEU A 212 -0.63 3.00 14.82
N GLY A 213 -1.28 4.16 14.66
CA GLY A 213 -0.70 5.30 13.99
C GLY A 213 0.56 5.82 14.69
N LYS A 214 0.54 5.90 16.02
CA LYS A 214 1.73 6.29 16.80
C LYS A 214 2.90 5.34 16.57
N ARG A 215 2.66 4.03 16.65
CA ARG A 215 3.70 3.02 16.40
C ARG A 215 4.28 3.15 14.99
N LEU A 216 3.43 3.25 13.97
CA LEU A 216 3.89 3.35 12.57
C LEU A 216 4.75 4.60 12.32
N LEU A 217 4.35 5.76 12.87
CA LEU A 217 5.12 6.99 12.75
C LEU A 217 6.44 6.92 13.54
N GLN A 218 6.45 6.27 14.70
CA GLN A 218 7.68 6.04 15.48
C GLN A 218 8.65 5.10 14.73
N ASP A 219 8.14 4.01 14.15
CA ASP A 219 8.93 3.09 13.34
C ASP A 219 9.52 3.80 12.11
N TYR A 220 8.73 4.65 11.44
CA TYR A 220 9.21 5.50 10.34
C TYR A 220 10.35 6.42 10.80
N ILE A 221 10.16 7.15 11.91
CA ILE A 221 11.19 8.07 12.43
C ILE A 221 12.45 7.30 12.80
N SER A 222 12.32 6.16 13.47
CA SER A 222 13.45 5.32 13.85
C SER A 222 14.24 4.84 12.64
N ALA A 223 13.58 4.47 11.55
CA ALA A 223 14.25 4.07 10.32
C ALA A 223 14.96 5.25 9.63
N VAL A 224 14.29 6.41 9.57
CA VAL A 224 14.80 7.62 8.91
C VAL A 224 15.97 8.24 9.67
N GLU A 225 15.92 8.32 11.00
CA GLU A 225 16.99 8.90 11.81
C GLU A 225 18.13 7.93 12.11
N GLY A 226 17.91 6.62 11.92
CA GLY A 226 18.93 5.59 12.07
C GLY A 226 19.50 5.21 10.70
N PRO A 227 19.17 4.01 10.18
CA PRO A 227 19.82 3.45 9.00
C PRO A 227 19.60 4.22 7.69
N LEU A 228 18.65 5.16 7.63
CA LEU A 228 18.38 6.01 6.44
C LEU A 228 18.75 7.49 6.62
N GLN A 229 19.52 7.85 7.66
CA GLN A 229 19.80 9.26 8.00
C GLN A 229 20.40 10.08 6.85
N ASP A 230 21.21 9.44 5.99
CA ASP A 230 21.90 10.08 4.87
C ASP A 230 21.16 9.92 3.52
N ALA A 231 19.98 9.28 3.52
CA ALA A 231 19.20 8.99 2.32
C ALA A 231 18.20 10.10 1.93
N GLY A 232 18.21 11.25 2.62
CA GLY A 232 17.43 12.43 2.26
C GLY A 232 15.95 12.41 2.69
N TRP A 233 15.58 11.49 3.56
CA TRP A 233 14.22 11.40 4.14
C TRP A 233 13.97 12.45 5.23
N ASN A 234 12.71 12.77 5.51
CA ASN A 234 12.33 13.84 6.44
C ASN A 234 11.29 13.39 7.48
N CYS A 235 11.61 13.55 8.76
CA CYS A 235 10.74 13.23 9.89
C CYS A 235 9.84 14.39 10.37
N THR A 236 9.92 15.58 9.76
CA THR A 236 9.23 16.78 10.26
C THR A 236 7.72 16.57 10.37
N ARG A 237 7.08 16.06 9.30
CA ARG A 237 5.65 15.79 9.29
C ARG A 237 5.27 14.69 10.29
N ALA A 238 5.99 13.57 10.29
CA ALA A 238 5.75 12.48 11.24
C ALA A 238 5.78 12.93 12.70
N ARG A 239 6.76 13.79 13.08
CA ARG A 239 6.85 14.36 14.43
C ARG A 239 5.68 15.30 14.75
N GLN A 240 5.26 16.13 13.79
CA GLN A 240 4.10 17.01 13.97
C GLN A 240 2.82 16.22 14.23
N LEU A 241 2.60 15.15 13.46
CA LEU A 241 1.45 14.27 13.62
C LEU A 241 1.48 13.57 14.98
N LEU A 242 2.62 13.02 15.40
CA LEU A 242 2.77 12.38 16.70
C LEU A 242 2.44 13.33 17.87
N ALA A 243 2.97 14.56 17.82
CA ALA A 243 2.69 15.56 18.85
C ALA A 243 1.19 15.88 18.96
N GLN A 244 0.50 16.03 17.82
CA GLN A 244 -0.95 16.25 17.79
C GLN A 244 -1.72 15.04 18.32
N MET A 245 -1.30 13.82 17.98
CA MET A 245 -1.91 12.58 18.50
C MET A 245 -1.69 12.40 20.01
N ASP A 246 -0.65 12.97 20.60
CA ASP A 246 -0.42 12.97 22.05
C ASP A 246 -1.34 13.96 22.78
N GLU A 247 -1.53 15.16 22.24
CA GLU A 247 -2.51 16.14 22.75
C GLU A 247 -3.93 15.57 22.70
N GLU A 248 -4.27 14.92 21.58
CA GLU A 248 -5.56 14.28 21.35
C GLU A 248 -5.85 13.08 22.28
N ALA A 249 -4.83 12.50 22.92
CA ALA A 249 -4.98 11.38 23.85
C ALA A 249 -5.22 11.85 25.31
N GLN A 250 -4.98 13.13 25.60
CA GLN A 250 -5.08 13.72 26.95
C GLN A 250 -6.42 14.42 27.21
N CYS A 251 -7.21 14.68 26.16
CA CYS A 251 -8.56 15.24 26.20
C CYS A 251 -9.63 14.16 26.10
#